data_AF-A0AAD9N3Y2-F1
#
_entry.id   AF-A0AAD9N3Y2-F1
#
_cell.length_a   1.000
_cell.length_b   1.000
_cell.length_c   1.000
_cell.angle_alpha   90.00
_cell.angle_beta   90.00
_cell.angle_gamma   90.00
#
_symmetry.space_group_name_H-M   'P 1'
#
loop_
_entity.id
_entity.type
_entity.pdbx_description
1 polymer ?
#
loop_
_entity_poly.entity_id
_entity_poly.type
_entity_poly.pdbx_seq_one_letter_code
_entity_poly.pdbx_strand_id
1 'polypeptide(L)'
;MPRPVNDRIMSMRLPLSKDNFATIISLYAPTMTNPDENKEAYYNQLASVLSGIPRTDKPLLIGGVNKDERKTTWMHPRSGHWHMIDFIITRCRDKMDIHSTRAMRGANCWTDHQMLRSKVAFRIRQKHNRQGTNKATKVNTTKLSTISHRESFEQEMDSALAQWEENEQSSLDEECAALQQVAYSTARTYLGKPDRKHHDWFYPNNREQQTLMRRRDQAGQIYIVLETFTCRKCLSGEIAKQIK
;
A
#
# COMPACT_ATOMS: atom_id res chain seq x y z
N MET A 1 -9.58 -4.71 -9.50
CA MET A 1 -9.10 -5.73 -8.54
C MET A 1 -8.30 -6.77 -9.29
N PRO A 2 -7.24 -7.35 -8.68
CA PRO A 2 -6.49 -8.45 -9.28
C PRO A 2 -7.40 -9.65 -9.56
N ARG A 3 -7.11 -10.37 -10.64
CA ARG A 3 -7.80 -11.58 -11.09
C ARG A 3 -6.79 -12.73 -11.13
N PRO A 4 -6.95 -13.78 -10.29
CA PRO A 4 -6.12 -14.97 -10.39
C PRO A 4 -6.46 -15.72 -11.68
N VAL A 5 -5.43 -16.20 -12.39
CA VAL A 5 -5.58 -17.08 -13.57
C VAL A 5 -5.25 -18.52 -13.18
N ASN A 6 -4.16 -18.69 -12.43
CA ASN A 6 -3.77 -19.93 -11.74
C ASN A 6 -2.88 -19.57 -10.54
N ASP A 7 -2.35 -20.56 -9.82
CA ASP A 7 -1.49 -20.36 -8.64
C ASP A 7 -0.20 -19.57 -8.92
N ARG A 8 0.19 -19.45 -10.19
CA ARG A 8 1.44 -18.86 -10.66
C ARG A 8 1.25 -17.65 -11.58
N ILE A 9 0.01 -17.28 -11.92
CA ILE A 9 -0.31 -16.18 -12.85
C ILE A 9 -1.49 -15.40 -12.27
N MET A 10 -1.25 -14.11 -12.07
CA MET A 10 -2.26 -13.15 -11.64
C MET A 10 -2.24 -11.96 -12.59
N SER A 11 -3.42 -11.49 -13.00
CA SER A 11 -3.55 -10.31 -13.85
C SER A 11 -4.28 -9.19 -13.10
N MET A 12 -3.91 -7.94 -13.36
CA MET A 12 -4.60 -6.78 -12.81
C MET A 12 -4.65 -5.68 -13.85
N ARG A 13 -5.86 -5.21 -14.15
CA ARG A 13 -6.08 -4.08 -15.04
C ARG A 13 -6.33 -2.81 -14.23
N LEU A 14 -5.46 -1.81 -14.41
CA LEU A 14 -5.48 -0.52 -13.72
C LEU A 14 -5.91 0.59 -14.67
N PRO A 15 -6.93 1.41 -14.34
CA PRO A 15 -7.30 2.55 -15.16
C PRO A 15 -6.23 3.64 -15.09
N LEU A 16 -5.83 4.13 -16.26
CA LEU A 16 -4.93 5.27 -16.45
C LEU A 16 -5.74 6.51 -16.84
N SER A 17 -5.11 7.69 -16.76
CA SER A 17 -5.69 8.92 -17.30
C SER A 17 -5.85 8.83 -18.82
N LYS A 18 -6.81 9.58 -19.39
CA LYS A 18 -7.16 9.56 -20.83
C LYS A 18 -7.80 8.24 -21.30
N ASP A 19 -8.65 7.65 -20.47
CA ASP A 19 -9.43 6.44 -20.78
C ASP A 19 -8.62 5.26 -21.33
N ASN A 20 -7.39 5.10 -20.83
CA ASN A 20 -6.54 3.95 -21.12
C ASN A 20 -6.34 3.08 -19.87
N PHE A 21 -5.71 1.92 -20.02
CA PHE A 21 -5.45 0.97 -18.95
C PHE A 21 -4.02 0.46 -18.99
N ALA A 22 -3.46 0.18 -17.82
CA ALA A 22 -2.27 -0.65 -17.67
C ALA A 22 -2.72 -2.06 -17.27
N THR A 23 -2.24 -3.09 -17.97
CA THR A 23 -2.46 -4.48 -17.58
C THR A 23 -1.19 -5.04 -16.97
N ILE A 24 -1.18 -5.22 -15.66
CA ILE A 24 -0.06 -5.81 -14.93
C ILE A 24 -0.30 -7.31 -14.82
N ILE A 25 0.70 -8.11 -15.18
CA ILE A 25 0.67 -9.57 -15.02
C ILE A 25 1.82 -9.95 -14.11
N SER A 26 1.49 -10.48 -12.93
CA SER A 26 2.43 -11.09 -12.01
C SER A 26 2.50 -12.57 -12.33
N LEU A 27 3.70 -13.09 -12.57
CA LEU A 27 3.89 -14.50 -12.91
C LEU A 27 5.11 -15.12 -12.21
N TYR A 28 5.01 -16.40 -11.89
CA TYR A 28 6.12 -17.22 -11.38
C TYR A 28 6.33 -18.42 -12.31
N ALA A 29 7.44 -18.45 -13.03
CA ALA A 29 7.69 -19.50 -14.02
C ALA A 29 7.88 -20.88 -13.35
N PRO A 30 7.47 -21.97 -14.01
CA PRO A 30 7.91 -23.32 -13.70
C PRO A 30 9.43 -23.42 -13.53
N THR A 31 9.90 -24.22 -12.58
CA THR A 31 11.32 -24.55 -12.48
C THR A 31 11.73 -25.45 -13.64
N MET A 32 13.02 -25.49 -13.96
CA MET A 32 13.56 -26.39 -14.99
C MET A 32 13.26 -27.88 -14.69
N THR A 33 13.10 -28.23 -13.42
CA THR A 33 12.81 -29.59 -12.92
C THR A 33 11.35 -29.99 -13.07
N ASN A 34 10.43 -29.07 -13.39
CA ASN A 34 9.04 -29.45 -13.63
C ASN A 34 8.92 -30.33 -14.89
N PRO A 35 7.97 -31.29 -14.93
CA PRO A 35 7.66 -32.04 -16.14
C PRO A 35 7.31 -31.11 -17.31
N ASP A 36 7.70 -31.50 -18.53
CA ASP A 36 7.51 -30.66 -19.71
C ASP A 36 6.03 -30.40 -20.01
N GLU A 37 5.16 -31.39 -19.77
CA GLU A 37 3.70 -31.22 -19.85
C GLU A 37 3.20 -30.04 -18.99
N ASN A 38 3.72 -29.91 -17.77
CA ASN A 38 3.35 -28.81 -16.86
C ASN A 38 3.90 -27.47 -17.33
N LYS A 39 5.08 -27.46 -17.96
CA LYS A 39 5.66 -26.24 -18.55
C LYS A 39 4.82 -25.80 -19.76
N GLU A 40 4.51 -26.72 -20.66
CA GLU A 40 3.70 -26.45 -21.85
C GLU A 40 2.32 -25.93 -21.47
N ALA A 41 1.64 -26.60 -20.53
CA ALA A 41 0.35 -26.12 -20.02
C ALA A 41 0.44 -24.70 -19.45
N TYR A 42 1.48 -24.41 -18.66
CA TYR A 42 1.73 -23.08 -18.12
C TYR A 42 1.96 -22.03 -19.23
N TYR A 43 2.83 -22.31 -20.19
CA TYR A 43 3.16 -21.36 -21.26
C TYR A 43 2.00 -21.15 -22.23
N ASN A 44 1.20 -22.18 -22.50
CA ASN A 44 -0.03 -22.07 -23.29
C ASN A 44 -1.06 -21.17 -22.58
N GLN A 45 -1.23 -21.34 -21.27
CA GLN A 45 -2.11 -20.49 -20.49
C GLN A 45 -1.60 -19.04 -20.43
N LEU A 46 -0.29 -18.83 -20.26
CA LEU A 46 0.32 -17.51 -20.32
C LEU A 46 0.10 -16.87 -21.70
N ALA A 47 0.29 -17.60 -22.79
CA ALA A 47 0.04 -17.12 -24.15
C ALA A 47 -1.42 -16.67 -24.33
N SER A 48 -2.38 -17.45 -23.82
CA SER A 48 -3.80 -17.09 -23.84
C SER A 48 -4.11 -15.82 -23.04
N VAL A 49 -3.47 -15.62 -21.88
CA VAL A 49 -3.63 -14.39 -21.09
C VAL A 49 -3.07 -13.19 -21.87
N LEU A 50 -1.90 -13.35 -22.49
CA LEU A 50 -1.24 -12.29 -23.25
C LEU A 50 -2.03 -11.91 -24.51
N SER A 51 -2.62 -12.88 -25.21
CA SER A 51 -3.47 -12.64 -26.39
C SER A 51 -4.78 -11.95 -26.03
N GLY A 52 -5.30 -12.17 -24.82
CA GLY A 52 -6.51 -11.53 -24.32
C GLY A 52 -6.34 -10.05 -23.93
N ILE A 53 -5.12 -9.52 -23.86
CA ILE A 53 -4.88 -8.13 -23.46
C ILE A 53 -5.29 -7.20 -24.61
N PRO A 54 -6.17 -6.21 -24.38
CA PRO A 54 -6.53 -5.23 -25.39
C PRO A 54 -5.29 -4.53 -25.98
N ARG A 55 -5.31 -4.26 -27.29
CA ARG A 55 -4.22 -3.55 -27.98
C ARG A 55 -4.05 -2.10 -27.52
N THR A 56 -5.04 -1.51 -26.87
CA THR A 56 -4.97 -0.15 -26.31
C THR A 56 -4.21 -0.11 -24.99
N ASP A 57 -4.26 -1.21 -24.24
CA ASP A 57 -3.66 -1.30 -22.91
C ASP A 57 -2.12 -1.28 -23.00
N LYS A 58 -1.49 -0.82 -21.92
CA LYS A 58 -0.03 -0.90 -21.72
C LYS A 58 0.29 -2.08 -20.79
N PRO A 59 0.84 -3.20 -21.28
CA PRO A 59 1.08 -4.36 -20.46
C PRO A 59 2.42 -4.24 -19.74
N LEU A 60 2.45 -4.73 -18.51
CA LEU A 60 3.65 -4.89 -17.73
C LEU A 60 3.65 -6.30 -17.14
N LEU A 61 4.51 -7.17 -17.66
CA LEU A 61 4.73 -8.49 -17.10
C LEU A 61 5.82 -8.37 -16.05
N ILE A 62 5.58 -8.91 -14.87
CA ILE A 62 6.50 -8.93 -13.74
C ILE A 62 6.67 -10.39 -13.37
N GLY A 63 7.89 -10.91 -13.49
CA GLY A 63 8.15 -12.32 -13.23
C GLY A 63 9.50 -12.78 -13.74
N GLY A 64 9.82 -14.04 -13.46
CA GLY A 64 11.17 -14.55 -13.62
C GLY A 64 11.52 -15.25 -14.93
N VAL A 65 12.68 -14.93 -15.50
CA VAL A 65 13.33 -15.62 -16.64
C VAL A 65 14.87 -15.39 -16.58
N ASN A 66 15.68 -15.97 -17.48
CA ASN A 66 17.16 -15.90 -17.42
C ASN A 66 17.86 -14.87 -18.36
N LYS A 67 18.99 -14.26 -17.89
CA LYS A 67 20.26 -13.86 -18.60
C LYS A 67 20.73 -12.37 -18.58
N ASP A 68 21.66 -11.97 -17.69
CA ASP A 68 22.70 -10.87 -17.78
C ASP A 68 23.18 -10.24 -16.43
N GLU A 69 24.44 -9.77 -16.41
CA GLU A 69 25.32 -9.58 -15.23
C GLU A 69 25.17 -8.28 -14.40
N ARG A 70 24.32 -7.31 -14.81
CA ARG A 70 23.94 -6.14 -13.96
C ARG A 70 22.49 -6.17 -13.49
N LYS A 71 21.81 -7.25 -13.83
CA LYS A 71 20.38 -7.44 -13.65
C LYS A 71 20.09 -8.67 -12.76
N THR A 72 21.13 -9.19 -12.12
CA THR A 72 21.04 -10.41 -11.33
C THR A 72 20.23 -10.17 -10.08
N THR A 73 19.26 -11.03 -9.84
CA THR A 73 18.31 -10.90 -8.76
C THR A 73 18.40 -12.03 -7.77
N TRP A 74 19.22 -13.05 -8.00
CA TRP A 74 19.38 -14.17 -7.08
C TRP A 74 20.81 -14.68 -7.08
N MET A 75 21.31 -15.12 -5.93
CA MET A 75 22.66 -15.70 -5.80
C MET A 75 22.56 -17.16 -5.43
N HIS A 76 23.18 -18.04 -6.22
CA HIS A 76 23.19 -19.46 -5.93
C HIS A 76 24.00 -19.76 -4.65
N PRO A 77 23.40 -20.36 -3.60
CA PRO A 77 24.02 -20.46 -2.27
C PRO A 77 25.34 -21.24 -2.24
N ARG A 78 25.50 -22.25 -3.10
CA ARG A 78 26.69 -23.11 -3.09
C ARG A 78 27.82 -22.59 -3.98
N SER A 79 27.49 -21.96 -5.11
CA SER A 79 28.50 -21.52 -6.09
C SER A 79 28.84 -20.03 -5.96
N GLY A 80 28.03 -19.25 -5.24
CA GLY A 80 28.17 -17.79 -5.17
C GLY A 80 27.90 -17.08 -6.49
N HIS A 81 27.38 -17.80 -7.50
CA HIS A 81 27.11 -17.23 -8.81
C HIS A 81 25.78 -16.49 -8.83
N TRP A 82 25.78 -15.31 -9.44
CA TRP A 82 24.60 -14.46 -9.54
C TRP A 82 23.80 -14.77 -10.81
N HIS A 83 22.51 -15.02 -10.66
CA HIS A 83 21.58 -15.25 -11.75
C HIS A 83 20.56 -14.12 -11.83
N MET A 84 20.24 -13.69 -13.04
CA MET A 84 19.03 -12.90 -13.27
C MET A 84 17.89 -13.88 -13.46
N ILE A 85 16.95 -13.89 -12.52
CA ILE A 85 15.76 -14.73 -12.57
C ILE A 85 14.49 -13.93 -12.34
N ASP A 86 14.54 -12.59 -12.32
CA ASP A 86 13.39 -11.70 -12.17
C ASP A 86 13.44 -10.61 -13.24
N PHE A 87 12.29 -10.28 -13.83
CA PHE A 87 12.15 -9.31 -14.89
C PHE A 87 10.89 -8.47 -14.79
N ILE A 88 10.97 -7.33 -15.46
CA ILE A 88 9.83 -6.48 -15.79
C ILE A 88 9.86 -6.30 -17.32
N ILE A 89 8.89 -6.91 -18.01
CA ILE A 89 8.78 -6.92 -19.47
C ILE A 89 7.60 -6.04 -19.88
N THR A 90 7.79 -5.25 -20.94
CA THR A 90 6.72 -4.47 -21.56
C THR A 90 6.74 -4.62 -23.07
N ARG A 91 5.68 -4.17 -23.75
CA ARG A 91 5.61 -4.15 -25.21
C ARG A 91 6.68 -3.20 -25.78
N CYS A 92 7.33 -3.57 -26.87
CA CYS A 92 8.40 -2.77 -27.48
C CYS A 92 7.98 -1.33 -27.82
N ARG A 93 6.73 -1.12 -28.26
CA ARG A 93 6.19 0.22 -28.55
C ARG A 93 5.99 1.09 -27.30
N ASP A 94 5.82 0.47 -26.13
CA ASP A 94 5.55 1.13 -24.84
C ASP A 94 6.86 1.35 -24.05
N LYS A 95 8.03 0.98 -24.62
CA LYS A 95 9.35 1.07 -23.96
C LYS A 95 9.71 2.47 -23.47
N MET A 96 9.21 3.51 -24.14
CA MET A 96 9.49 4.91 -23.80
C MET A 96 8.87 5.31 -22.46
N ASP A 97 7.89 4.55 -21.96
CA ASP A 97 7.33 4.77 -20.62
C ASP A 97 8.23 4.20 -19.51
N ILE A 98 9.23 3.37 -19.83
CA ILE A 98 10.12 2.74 -18.84
C ILE A 98 11.39 3.58 -18.70
N HIS A 99 11.54 4.27 -17.57
CA HIS A 99 12.68 5.17 -17.34
C HIS A 99 13.91 4.45 -16.80
N SER A 100 13.74 3.49 -15.88
CA SER A 100 14.86 2.82 -15.24
C SER A 100 14.39 1.53 -14.59
N THR A 101 15.10 0.43 -14.81
CA THR A 101 14.89 -0.85 -14.13
C THR A 101 16.21 -1.28 -13.50
N ARG A 102 16.21 -1.55 -12.18
CA ARG A 102 17.43 -1.93 -11.45
C ARG A 102 17.14 -2.88 -10.28
N ALA A 103 18.08 -3.78 -10.00
CA ALA A 103 18.09 -4.57 -8.78
C ALA A 103 18.52 -3.69 -7.59
N MET A 104 17.80 -3.80 -6.47
CA MET A 104 17.96 -2.97 -5.28
C MET A 104 18.82 -3.71 -4.24
N ARG A 105 20.15 -3.64 -4.40
CA ARG A 105 21.13 -4.40 -3.60
C ARG A 105 21.10 -4.14 -2.08
N GLY A 106 20.62 -2.97 -1.64
CA GLY A 106 20.47 -2.63 -0.22
C GLY A 106 19.07 -2.88 0.35
N ALA A 107 18.13 -3.38 -0.46
CA ALA A 107 16.77 -3.68 0.00
C ALA A 107 16.70 -5.13 0.50
N ASN A 108 16.92 -5.33 1.80
CA ASN A 108 16.73 -6.64 2.41
C ASN A 108 15.24 -6.96 2.50
N CYS A 109 14.77 -7.87 1.65
CA CYS A 109 13.38 -8.29 1.57
C CYS A 109 13.11 -9.62 2.29
N TRP A 110 14.06 -10.11 3.09
CA TRP A 110 14.02 -11.44 3.73
C TRP A 110 13.86 -12.59 2.74
N THR A 111 14.27 -12.36 1.49
CA THR A 111 14.33 -13.33 0.41
C THR A 111 15.79 -13.49 -0.02
N ASP A 112 16.13 -14.65 -0.55
CA ASP A 112 17.37 -14.89 -1.29
C ASP A 112 17.42 -14.14 -2.65
N HIS A 113 16.33 -13.44 -2.99
CA HIS A 113 16.25 -12.53 -4.13
C HIS A 113 16.50 -11.05 -3.76
N GLN A 114 17.15 -10.31 -4.66
CA GLN A 114 17.18 -8.86 -4.68
C GLN A 114 15.91 -8.30 -5.29
N MET A 115 15.33 -7.27 -4.66
CA MET A 115 14.16 -6.59 -5.19
C MET A 115 14.46 -5.90 -6.53
N LEU A 116 13.72 -6.24 -7.57
CA LEU A 116 13.76 -5.54 -8.85
C LEU A 116 12.77 -4.36 -8.84
N ARG A 117 13.25 -3.16 -9.18
CA ARG A 117 12.42 -1.96 -9.25
C ARG A 117 12.47 -1.35 -10.63
N SER A 118 11.30 -1.11 -11.23
CA SER A 118 11.15 -0.30 -12.45
C SER A 118 10.43 1.02 -12.17
N LYS A 119 10.94 2.12 -12.73
CA LYS A 119 10.31 3.44 -12.70
C LYS A 119 9.58 3.64 -14.04
N VAL A 120 8.26 3.78 -13.97
CA VAL A 120 7.39 3.77 -15.15
C VAL A 120 6.54 5.04 -15.21
N ALA A 121 6.35 5.58 -16.42
CA ALA A 121 5.64 6.83 -16.72
C ALA A 121 4.14 6.62 -16.94
N PHE A 122 3.44 6.03 -15.96
CA PHE A 122 1.98 5.89 -16.04
C PHE A 122 1.28 6.87 -15.10
N ARG A 123 0.27 7.56 -15.61
CA ARG A 123 -0.61 8.39 -14.79
C ARG A 123 -1.87 7.61 -14.46
N ILE A 124 -1.96 7.09 -13.23
CA ILE A 124 -3.13 6.37 -12.73
C ILE A 124 -4.34 7.31 -12.69
N ARG A 125 -5.51 6.82 -13.12
CA ARG A 125 -6.76 7.56 -13.00
C ARG A 125 -7.09 7.72 -11.52
N GLN A 126 -7.12 8.96 -11.03
CA GLN A 126 -7.59 9.23 -9.68
C GLN A 126 -9.08 8.89 -9.58
N LYS A 127 -9.44 8.08 -8.58
CA LYS A 127 -10.83 7.86 -8.23
C LYS A 127 -11.32 9.16 -7.58
N HIS A 128 -12.14 9.93 -8.29
CA HIS A 128 -12.86 11.02 -7.65
C HIS A 128 -13.84 10.38 -6.67
N ASN A 129 -13.50 10.38 -5.38
CA ASN A 129 -14.50 10.11 -4.36
C ASN A 129 -15.53 11.22 -4.52
N ARG A 130 -16.72 10.88 -5.01
CA ARG A 130 -17.88 11.73 -4.76
C ARG A 130 -17.89 11.91 -3.25
N GLN A 131 -17.61 13.12 -2.77
CA GLN A 131 -17.92 13.45 -1.39
C GLN A 131 -19.39 13.09 -1.25
N GLY A 132 -19.67 12.05 -0.46
CA GLY A 132 -21.04 11.81 -0.05
C GLY A 132 -21.54 13.13 0.52
N THR A 133 -22.81 13.42 0.32
CA THR A 133 -23.46 14.52 1.05
C THR A 133 -23.01 14.43 2.50
N ASN A 134 -22.56 15.56 3.08
CA ASN A 134 -22.02 15.61 4.44
C ASN A 134 -23.04 14.95 5.38
N LYS A 135 -22.82 13.69 5.74
CA LYS A 135 -23.71 13.00 6.68
C LYS A 135 -23.57 13.74 8.01
N ALA A 136 -24.71 14.07 8.63
CA ALA A 136 -24.73 14.66 9.96
C ALA A 136 -23.80 13.86 10.87
N THR A 137 -22.86 14.55 11.51
CA THR A 137 -21.84 13.88 12.31
C THR A 137 -22.51 13.23 13.51
N LYS A 138 -22.28 11.94 13.74
CA LYS A 138 -22.83 11.27 14.91
C LYS A 138 -22.35 11.98 16.18
N VAL A 139 -23.25 12.19 17.15
CA VAL A 139 -22.97 12.81 18.45
C VAL A 139 -22.54 11.73 19.45
N ASN A 140 -21.66 12.08 20.40
CA ASN A 140 -21.15 11.13 21.39
C ASN A 140 -22.14 10.84 22.53
N THR A 141 -23.04 9.90 22.32
CA THR A 141 -24.03 9.51 23.34
C THR A 141 -23.43 8.74 24.53
N THR A 142 -22.16 8.30 24.47
CA THR A 142 -21.56 7.58 25.61
C THR A 142 -21.32 8.47 26.81
N LYS A 143 -21.21 9.80 26.63
CA LYS A 143 -21.10 10.74 27.77
C LYS A 143 -22.35 10.74 28.65
N LEU A 144 -23.51 10.41 28.08
CA LEU A 144 -24.79 10.39 28.80
C LEU A 144 -24.97 9.17 29.71
N SER A 145 -24.04 8.21 29.70
CA SER A 145 -24.08 7.11 30.68
C SER A 145 -23.74 7.60 32.10
N THR A 146 -23.11 8.75 32.23
CA THR A 146 -22.73 9.36 33.51
C THR A 146 -23.81 10.35 33.95
N ILE A 147 -24.30 10.19 35.18
CA ILE A 147 -25.40 11.00 35.74
C ILE A 147 -25.05 12.51 35.74
N SER A 148 -23.86 12.88 36.19
CA SER A 148 -23.41 14.29 36.20
C SER A 148 -23.40 14.94 34.81
N HIS A 149 -23.00 14.18 33.77
CA HIS A 149 -23.03 14.66 32.39
C HIS A 149 -24.45 14.78 31.85
N ARG A 150 -25.39 13.96 32.33
CA ARG A 150 -26.81 14.06 31.97
C ARG A 150 -27.43 15.33 32.54
N GLU A 151 -27.21 15.61 33.82
CA GLU A 151 -27.76 16.80 34.49
C GLU A 151 -27.21 18.10 33.89
N SER A 152 -25.91 18.14 33.63
CA SER A 152 -25.29 19.32 32.99
C SER A 152 -25.79 19.53 31.55
N PHE A 153 -26.03 18.44 30.82
CA PHE A 153 -26.58 18.52 29.47
C PHE A 153 -28.04 18.98 29.47
N GLU A 154 -28.83 18.53 30.45
CA GLU A 154 -30.22 18.95 30.65
C GLU A 154 -30.30 20.46 30.92
N GLN A 155 -29.48 20.97 31.84
CA GLN A 155 -29.38 22.42 32.11
C GLN A 155 -29.00 23.25 30.88
N GLU A 156 -28.04 22.75 30.09
CA GLU A 156 -27.61 23.42 28.86
C GLU A 156 -28.71 23.41 27.79
N MET A 157 -29.45 22.30 27.67
CA MET A 157 -30.57 22.18 26.74
C MET A 157 -31.74 23.09 27.14
N ASP A 158 -32.08 23.11 28.43
CA ASP A 158 -33.15 23.97 28.96
C ASP A 158 -32.81 25.45 28.75
N SER A 159 -31.55 25.84 28.97
CA SER A 159 -31.06 27.20 28.72
C SER A 159 -31.13 27.57 27.23
N ALA A 160 -30.77 26.64 26.34
CA ALA A 160 -30.82 26.85 24.90
C ALA A 160 -32.26 26.94 24.36
N LEU A 161 -33.18 26.15 24.92
CA LEU A 161 -34.61 26.18 24.55
C LEU A 161 -35.34 27.39 25.15
N ALA A 162 -34.93 27.87 26.33
CA ALA A 162 -35.49 29.09 26.93
C ALA A 162 -35.14 30.37 26.14
N GLN A 163 -34.06 30.35 25.36
CA GLN A 163 -33.65 31.44 24.47
C GLN A 163 -34.29 31.34 23.08
N TRP A 164 -35.04 30.27 22.80
CA TRP A 164 -35.68 30.07 21.51
C TRP A 164 -37.04 30.78 21.50
N GLU A 165 -37.24 31.66 20.52
CA GLU A 165 -38.48 32.39 20.29
C GLU A 165 -39.16 31.88 19.01
N GLU A 166 -40.48 31.73 19.06
CA GLU A 166 -41.30 31.38 17.90
C GLU A 166 -41.37 32.56 16.92
N ASN A 167 -41.28 32.27 15.62
CA ASN A 167 -41.41 33.28 14.58
C ASN A 167 -42.75 33.08 13.85
N GLU A 168 -43.76 33.88 14.21
CA GLU A 168 -45.12 33.77 13.67
C GLU A 168 -45.25 33.91 12.14
N GLN A 169 -44.19 34.32 11.45
CA GLN A 169 -44.15 34.44 9.99
C GLN A 169 -43.52 33.23 9.27
N SER A 170 -42.96 32.25 9.99
CA SER A 170 -42.35 31.06 9.37
C SER A 170 -43.35 29.92 9.17
N SER A 171 -43.04 29.04 8.22
CA SER A 171 -43.80 27.80 8.03
C SER A 171 -43.51 26.80 9.15
N LEU A 172 -44.47 25.93 9.49
CA LEU A 172 -44.29 24.86 10.49
C LEU A 172 -43.04 24.00 10.22
N ASP A 173 -42.71 23.75 8.95
CA ASP A 173 -41.51 22.98 8.57
C ASP A 173 -40.20 23.75 8.88
N GLU A 174 -40.24 25.08 8.78
CA GLU A 174 -39.10 25.95 9.03
C GLU A 174 -38.86 26.11 10.54
N GLU A 175 -39.93 26.23 11.32
CA GLU A 175 -39.89 26.23 12.78
C GLU A 175 -39.38 24.90 13.34
N CYS A 176 -39.88 23.78 12.79
CA CYS A 176 -39.42 22.45 13.17
C CYS A 176 -37.93 22.26 12.85
N ALA A 177 -37.47 22.75 11.69
CA ALA A 177 -36.06 22.73 11.33
C ALA A 177 -35.19 23.61 12.25
N ALA A 178 -35.69 24.79 12.65
CA ALA A 178 -35.00 25.68 13.57
C ALA A 178 -34.86 25.04 14.97
N LEU A 179 -35.93 24.47 15.51
CA LEU A 179 -35.90 23.75 16.77
C LEU A 179 -34.93 22.56 16.72
N GLN A 180 -34.97 21.77 15.64
CA GLN A 180 -34.05 20.67 15.42
C GLN A 180 -32.59 21.15 15.37
N GLN A 181 -32.34 22.31 14.76
CA GLN A 181 -31.02 22.90 14.68
C GLN A 181 -30.51 23.33 16.06
N VAL A 182 -31.35 23.97 16.89
CA VAL A 182 -30.99 24.35 18.26
C VAL A 182 -30.62 23.10 19.06
N ALA A 183 -31.52 22.11 19.13
CA ALA A 183 -31.29 20.88 19.87
C ALA A 183 -30.03 20.12 19.39
N TYR A 184 -29.83 20.02 18.08
CA TYR A 184 -28.67 19.35 17.51
C TYR A 184 -27.36 20.12 17.73
N SER A 185 -27.40 21.45 17.67
CA SER A 185 -26.22 22.29 17.90
C SER A 185 -25.77 22.24 19.36
N THR A 186 -26.70 22.32 20.31
CA THR A 186 -26.44 22.16 21.75
C THR A 186 -25.89 20.78 22.07
N ALA A 187 -26.53 19.72 21.55
CA ALA A 187 -26.04 18.35 21.69
C ALA A 187 -24.61 18.18 21.13
N ARG A 188 -24.32 18.82 20.00
CA ARG A 188 -22.99 18.73 19.37
C ARG A 188 -21.93 19.51 20.15
N THR A 189 -22.26 20.67 20.71
CA THR A 189 -21.34 21.48 21.52
C THR A 189 -20.98 20.76 22.82
N TYR A 190 -21.98 20.21 23.53
CA TYR A 190 -21.75 19.54 24.80
C TYR A 190 -21.16 18.13 24.64
N LEU A 191 -21.79 17.28 23.82
CA LEU A 191 -21.41 15.87 23.70
C LEU A 191 -20.23 15.67 22.76
N GLY A 192 -20.08 16.49 21.72
CA GLY A 192 -18.99 16.38 20.75
C GLY A 192 -19.06 15.12 19.89
N LYS A 193 -17.92 14.77 19.27
CA LYS A 193 -17.81 13.61 18.36
C LYS A 193 -17.45 12.33 19.14
N PRO A 194 -17.95 11.16 18.73
CA PRO A 194 -17.53 9.89 19.28
C PRO A 194 -16.04 9.66 19.08
N ASP A 195 -15.41 9.07 20.09
CA ASP A 195 -14.02 8.65 19.97
C ASP A 195 -13.86 7.53 18.94
N ARG A 196 -12.76 7.59 18.21
CA ARG A 196 -12.43 6.60 17.19
C ARG A 196 -12.01 5.29 17.88
N LYS A 197 -12.87 4.29 17.83
CA LYS A 197 -12.60 2.97 18.44
C LYS A 197 -11.52 2.15 17.71
N HIS A 198 -11.38 2.34 16.39
CA HIS A 198 -10.38 1.62 15.61
C HIS A 198 -9.01 2.28 15.65
N HIS A 199 -8.13 1.60 16.35
CA HIS A 199 -6.69 1.82 16.31
C HIS A 199 -6.16 1.47 14.90
N ASP A 200 -5.37 2.36 14.29
CA ASP A 200 -4.71 2.10 12.99
C ASP A 200 -3.71 0.93 13.10
N TRP A 201 -3.56 0.09 12.10
CA TRP A 201 -2.72 -1.12 12.21
C TRP A 201 -1.21 -0.79 12.29
N PHE A 202 -0.82 0.42 11.91
CA PHE A 202 0.55 0.95 12.02
C PHE A 202 0.58 2.10 13.03
N TYR A 203 1.02 1.83 14.26
CA TYR A 203 1.16 2.84 15.31
C TYR A 203 2.60 3.37 15.37
N PRO A 204 2.85 4.63 15.01
CA PRO A 204 4.19 5.22 15.11
C PRO A 204 4.76 5.18 16.53
N ASN A 205 3.90 5.12 17.56
CA ASN A 205 4.27 5.07 18.98
C ASN A 205 4.17 3.68 19.63
N ASN A 206 3.94 2.61 18.87
CA ASN A 206 3.98 1.27 19.46
C ASN A 206 5.43 0.90 19.79
N ARG A 207 5.74 0.85 21.09
CA ARG A 207 7.08 0.60 21.62
C ARG A 207 7.62 -0.77 21.22
N GLU A 208 6.77 -1.78 21.11
CA GLU A 208 7.16 -3.13 20.66
C GLU A 208 7.52 -3.12 19.18
N GLN A 209 6.69 -2.49 18.33
CA GLN A 209 6.96 -2.35 16.90
C GLN A 209 8.26 -1.57 16.65
N GLN A 210 8.48 -0.46 17.37
CA GLN A 210 9.73 0.30 17.26
C GLN A 210 10.96 -0.49 17.75
N THR A 211 10.82 -1.28 18.82
CA THR A 211 11.92 -2.10 19.34
C THR A 211 12.30 -3.19 18.34
N LEU A 212 11.31 -3.84 17.73
CA LEU A 212 11.55 -4.83 16.67
C LEU A 212 12.20 -4.20 15.44
N MET A 213 11.77 -3.00 15.02
CA MET A 213 12.41 -2.27 13.91
C MET A 213 13.86 -1.89 14.23
N ARG A 214 14.15 -1.37 15.43
CA ARG A 214 15.54 -1.04 15.83
C ARG A 214 16.44 -2.28 15.90
N ARG A 215 15.95 -3.39 16.47
CA ARG A 215 16.69 -4.66 16.50
C ARG A 215 16.98 -5.17 15.09
N ARG A 216 16.00 -5.08 14.19
CA ARG A 216 16.16 -5.41 12.77
C ARG A 216 17.21 -4.51 12.12
N ASP A 217 17.11 -3.21 12.30
CA ASP A 217 18.01 -2.24 11.64
C ASP A 217 19.45 -2.41 12.17
N GLN A 218 19.65 -2.65 13.47
CA GLN A 218 20.95 -3.02 14.05
C GLN A 218 21.50 -4.33 13.47
N ALA A 219 20.68 -5.37 13.38
CA ALA A 219 21.10 -6.64 12.77
C ALA A 219 21.46 -6.47 11.29
N GLY A 220 20.71 -5.65 10.55
CA GLY A 220 21.01 -5.29 9.17
C GLY A 220 22.33 -4.52 9.03
N GLN A 221 22.60 -3.58 9.94
CA GLN A 221 23.87 -2.85 9.98
C GLN A 221 25.07 -3.80 10.19
N ILE A 222 24.94 -4.74 11.14
CA ILE A 222 25.97 -5.75 11.43
C ILE A 222 26.19 -6.67 10.22
N TYR A 223 25.11 -7.13 9.58
CA TYR A 223 25.18 -7.98 8.40
C TYR A 223 25.88 -7.29 7.21
N ILE A 224 25.55 -6.03 6.93
CA ILE A 224 26.20 -5.23 5.87
C ILE A 224 27.69 -5.05 6.17
N VAL A 225 28.06 -4.80 7.42
CA VAL A 225 29.48 -4.70 7.81
C VAL A 225 30.20 -6.03 7.56
N LEU A 226 29.62 -7.17 7.97
CA LEU A 226 30.23 -8.49 7.77
C LEU A 226 30.38 -8.89 6.28
N GLU A 227 29.41 -8.61 5.42
CA GLU A 227 29.53 -8.86 3.96
C GLU A 227 30.54 -7.93 3.28
N THR A 228 30.71 -6.69 3.77
CA THR A 228 31.75 -5.78 3.23
C THR A 228 33.17 -6.14 3.66
N PHE A 229 33.34 -7.04 4.65
CA PHE A 229 34.64 -7.60 5.04
C PHE A 229 35.04 -8.85 4.24
N THR A 230 34.08 -9.68 3.80
CA THR A 230 34.38 -10.84 2.93
C THR A 230 34.74 -10.44 1.49
N CYS A 231 34.41 -9.21 1.06
CA CYS A 231 34.75 -8.65 -0.24
C CYS A 231 35.96 -7.68 -0.21
N ARG A 232 36.96 -7.87 0.69
CA ARG A 232 38.21 -7.08 0.69
C ARG A 232 39.44 -7.94 0.48
N LYS A 233 39.63 -8.43 -0.76
CA LYS A 233 40.98 -8.59 -1.34
C LYS A 233 41.52 -7.29 -1.96
N CYS A 234 40.76 -6.21 -1.90
CA CYS A 234 41.20 -4.88 -2.34
C CYS A 234 40.86 -3.88 -1.23
N LEU A 235 41.83 -3.56 -0.38
CA LEU A 235 42.07 -2.23 0.17
C LEU A 235 43.37 -2.33 0.97
N SER A 236 44.37 -1.62 0.46
CA SER A 236 45.71 -1.44 0.98
C SER A 236 45.73 -1.02 2.46
N GLY A 237 46.84 -1.35 3.11
CA GLY A 237 47.06 -1.22 4.54
C GLY A 237 46.78 0.15 5.14
N GLU A 238 46.26 0.12 6.37
CA GLU A 238 46.66 0.97 7.51
C GLU A 238 45.78 0.67 8.75
N ILE A 239 44.62 -0.01 8.60
CA ILE A 239 43.61 -0.18 9.69
C ILE A 239 43.69 -1.59 10.34
N ALA A 240 44.85 -2.22 10.37
CA ALA A 240 45.05 -3.54 11.02
C ALA A 240 45.84 -3.48 12.33
N LYS A 241 46.12 -2.28 12.87
CA LYS A 241 47.00 -2.11 14.04
C LYS A 241 46.34 -1.61 15.33
N GLN A 242 45.02 -1.51 15.42
CA GLN A 242 44.36 -0.94 16.61
C GLN A 242 43.35 -1.83 17.32
N ILE A 243 43.37 -3.14 17.12
CA ILE A 243 42.64 -4.06 18.01
C ILE A 243 43.56 -5.25 18.30
N LYS A 244 44.28 -5.14 19.43
CA LYS A 244 44.80 -6.26 20.21
C LYS A 244 43.92 -6.40 21.44
#